data_AF-A0A7C1JDG8-F1
#
_entry.id   AF-A0A7C1JDG8-F1
#
_cell.length_a   1.000
_cell.length_b   1.000
_cell.length_c   1.000
_cell.angle_alpha   90.00
_cell.angle_beta   90.00
_cell.angle_gamma   90.00
#
_symmetry.space_group_name_H-M   'P 1'
#
loop_
_entity.id
_entity.type
_entity.pdbx_description
1 polymer ?
#
loop_
_entity_poly.entity_id
_entity_poly.type
_entity_poly.pdbx_seq_one_letter_code
_entity_poly.pdbx_strand_id
1 'polypeptide(L)'
;MSISLSDIIAKRQKGKNVFQSLEGHTEDCLLIFKEYLSKNYDVLKRFARDFLLDIDLLLSIIYISVYLHDIGKLTKEFQNNIKQGNPCGAFSHPFFSFPFIHTSLNDKYNELELILRLCILSHHSQLYNRIYEDARINNKVVYLLEPIKAFMVMAEDVFKKIGLDKIFSLKVLPIFKLPEEYKIDSFQLNADIRDEIFTLKQKMVFIVKDKESKIKAIYSLILSILKFCDAKASEHFGKADLEEGVVYQALFKEFDLNFVPSLDIFKMAKQNVLKNTPYEYQNVIQKTQNDLYILISAPCGRGKTEASLMKAINIIEKEGRNRIIFALPTQITSNAMYSRLKEIFGDKNVGIYHSLSRFVHYHEGKTITEDDENVIQDDDIATIVRAEKVFLNPITVTTVDHLVYSLVHGYKQADYALGNILTSVVIFDEIHYYEHHTLRYIIEAMELLKKLKIPHIAMSGTL
;
A
#
# COMPACT_ATOMS: atom_id res chain seq x y z
N MET A 1 -31.69 10.08 21.66
CA MET A 1 -30.34 10.12 22.26
C MET A 1 -29.40 10.67 21.20
N SER A 2 -28.74 11.79 21.46
CA SER A 2 -27.65 12.29 20.61
C SER A 2 -26.49 11.30 20.71
N ILE A 3 -26.15 10.62 19.62
CA ILE A 3 -24.97 9.75 19.55
C ILE A 3 -23.76 10.68 19.56
N SER A 4 -22.93 10.62 20.60
CA SER A 4 -21.65 11.33 20.63
C SER A 4 -20.69 10.70 19.63
N LEU A 5 -19.77 11.48 19.06
CA LEU A 5 -18.71 10.96 18.17
C LEU A 5 -17.92 9.84 18.84
N SER A 6 -17.72 9.93 20.16
CA SER A 6 -17.07 8.90 20.97
C SER A 6 -17.75 7.53 20.90
N ASP A 7 -19.08 7.46 20.68
CA ASP A 7 -19.85 6.21 20.72
C ASP A 7 -19.87 5.44 19.39
N ILE A 8 -19.19 5.99 18.37
CA ILE A 8 -19.10 5.40 17.03
C ILE A 8 -18.03 4.31 17.03
N ILE A 9 -18.41 3.11 16.61
CA ILE A 9 -17.54 1.93 16.57
C ILE A 9 -16.98 1.74 15.16
N ALA A 10 -15.68 1.49 15.06
CA ALA A 10 -15.01 1.17 13.80
C ALA A 10 -14.64 -0.31 13.67
N LYS A 11 -14.28 -0.98 14.78
CA LYS A 11 -13.78 -2.37 14.78
C LYS A 11 -14.38 -3.17 15.94
N ARG A 12 -14.44 -4.49 15.76
CA ARG A 12 -14.86 -5.48 16.77
C ARG A 12 -13.89 -6.67 16.72
N GLN A 13 -13.44 -7.16 17.87
CA GLN A 13 -12.66 -8.40 17.93
C GLN A 13 -13.55 -9.60 17.60
N LYS A 14 -13.04 -10.54 16.79
CA LYS A 14 -13.79 -11.73 16.39
C LYS A 14 -14.11 -12.58 17.61
N GLY A 15 -15.39 -12.93 17.77
CA GLY A 15 -15.87 -13.79 18.85
C GLY A 15 -15.88 -13.15 20.25
N LYS A 16 -15.55 -11.86 20.38
CA LYS A 16 -15.56 -11.12 21.65
C LYS A 16 -16.45 -9.88 21.58
N ASN A 17 -16.92 -9.40 22.73
CA ASN A 17 -17.62 -8.12 22.86
C ASN A 17 -16.64 -6.97 23.17
N VAL A 18 -15.53 -6.94 22.44
CA VAL A 18 -14.51 -5.90 22.51
C VAL A 18 -14.61 -5.06 21.24
N PHE A 19 -14.78 -3.76 21.40
CA PHE A 19 -14.98 -2.81 20.33
C PHE A 19 -13.93 -1.71 20.38
N GLN A 20 -13.58 -1.17 19.22
CA GLN A 20 -12.77 0.05 19.13
C GLN A 20 -13.63 1.17 18.55
N SER A 21 -13.54 2.35 19.17
CA SER A 21 -14.15 3.56 18.62
C SER A 21 -13.51 3.95 17.29
N LEU A 22 -14.22 4.74 16.48
CA LEU A 22 -13.70 5.30 15.24
C LEU A 22 -12.53 6.25 15.50
N GLU A 23 -12.62 7.08 16.52
CA GLU A 23 -11.55 8.00 16.91
C GLU A 23 -10.29 7.23 17.30
N GLY A 24 -10.42 6.23 18.19
CA GLY A 24 -9.30 5.39 18.62
C GLY A 24 -8.64 4.62 17.47
N HIS A 25 -9.42 4.04 16.56
CA HIS A 25 -8.87 3.35 15.36
C HIS A 25 -8.16 4.34 14.42
N THR A 26 -8.75 5.52 14.20
CA THR A 26 -8.14 6.56 13.35
C THR A 26 -6.84 7.05 13.96
N GLU A 27 -6.80 7.28 15.28
CA GLU A 27 -5.58 7.67 15.99
C GLU A 27 -4.49 6.60 15.91
N ASP A 28 -4.83 5.31 16.06
CA ASP A 28 -3.89 4.21 15.86
C ASP A 28 -3.30 4.22 14.44
N CYS A 29 -4.14 4.36 13.42
CA CYS A 29 -3.71 4.49 12.02
C CYS A 29 -2.77 5.68 11.81
N LEU A 30 -3.05 6.83 12.44
CA LEU A 30 -2.24 8.03 12.32
C LEU A 30 -0.92 7.94 13.10
N LEU A 31 -0.88 7.26 14.24
CA LEU A 31 0.36 6.94 14.95
C LEU A 31 1.25 6.00 14.12
N ILE A 32 0.65 5.01 13.46
CA ILE A 32 1.36 4.16 12.49
C ILE A 32 1.89 4.98 11.31
N PHE A 33 1.11 5.92 10.79
CA PHE A 33 1.56 6.83 9.74
C PHE A 33 2.73 7.71 10.21
N LYS A 34 2.65 8.27 11.43
CA LYS A 34 3.75 9.05 12.03
C LYS A 34 5.04 8.22 12.14
N GLU A 35 4.94 6.99 12.62
CA GLU A 35 6.08 6.06 12.67
C GLU A 35 6.63 5.77 11.28
N TYR A 36 5.75 5.54 10.30
CA TYR A 36 6.15 5.35 8.90
C TYR A 36 6.91 6.56 8.37
N LEU A 37 6.46 7.79 8.65
CA LEU A 37 7.16 9.01 8.27
C LEU A 37 8.54 9.11 8.91
N SER A 38 8.66 8.80 10.21
CA SER A 38 9.95 8.91 10.91
C SER A 38 11.07 8.10 10.23
N LYS A 39 10.73 6.98 9.60
CA LYS A 39 11.67 6.07 8.92
C LYS A 39 11.72 6.26 7.40
N ASN A 40 10.70 6.86 6.79
CA ASN A 40 10.57 6.94 5.33
C ASN A 40 10.37 8.37 4.80
N TYR A 41 10.58 9.41 5.61
CA TYR A 41 10.41 10.80 5.18
C TYR A 41 11.25 11.11 3.93
N ASP A 42 12.52 10.72 3.90
CA ASP A 42 13.39 10.95 2.74
C ASP A 42 12.93 10.17 1.49
N VAL A 43 12.31 9.01 1.68
CA VAL A 43 11.73 8.20 0.60
C VAL A 43 10.55 8.94 -0.05
N LEU A 44 9.68 9.54 0.77
CA LEU A 44 8.55 10.33 0.32
C LEU A 44 8.97 11.68 -0.25
N LYS A 45 9.98 12.32 0.34
CA LYS A 45 10.58 13.56 -0.17
C LYS A 45 11.19 13.35 -1.55
N ARG A 46 11.93 12.25 -1.76
CA ARG A 46 12.39 11.86 -3.09
C ARG A 46 11.21 11.62 -4.02
N PHE A 47 10.22 10.84 -3.61
CA PHE A 47 9.07 10.53 -4.46
C PHE A 47 8.35 11.80 -4.93
N ALA A 48 8.11 12.75 -4.00
CA ALA A 48 7.52 14.04 -4.32
C ALA A 48 8.35 14.80 -5.37
N ARG A 49 9.68 14.83 -5.22
CA ARG A 49 10.61 15.41 -6.22
C ARG A 49 10.50 14.71 -7.58
N ASP A 50 10.51 13.38 -7.63
CA ASP A 50 10.45 12.60 -8.87
C ASP A 50 9.19 12.88 -9.70
N PHE A 51 8.09 13.23 -9.04
CA PHE A 51 6.80 13.54 -9.66
C PHE A 51 6.42 15.04 -9.62
N LEU A 52 7.37 15.93 -9.30
CA LEU A 52 7.16 17.38 -9.24
C LEU A 52 5.95 17.76 -8.36
N LEU A 53 5.93 17.21 -7.14
CA LEU A 53 4.95 17.50 -6.11
C LEU A 53 5.62 18.17 -4.92
N ASP A 54 4.87 19.05 -4.28
CA ASP A 54 5.20 19.57 -2.98
C ASP A 54 5.04 18.46 -1.92
N ILE A 55 6.05 18.31 -1.05
CA ILE A 55 6.08 17.22 -0.06
C ILE A 55 4.98 17.39 0.99
N ASP A 56 4.80 18.58 1.53
CA ASP A 56 3.74 18.85 2.52
C ASP A 56 2.35 18.58 1.93
N LEU A 57 2.14 18.90 0.65
CA LEU A 57 0.90 18.60 -0.06
C LEU A 57 0.69 17.08 -0.20
N LEU A 58 1.70 16.33 -0.65
CA LEU A 58 1.63 14.86 -0.70
C LEU A 58 1.30 14.27 0.67
N LEU A 59 2.00 14.71 1.73
CA LEU A 59 1.78 14.25 3.10
C LEU A 59 0.41 14.64 3.63
N SER A 60 -0.11 15.82 3.26
CA SER A 60 -1.47 16.24 3.58
C SER A 60 -2.51 15.32 2.94
N ILE A 61 -2.33 14.94 1.66
CA ILE A 61 -3.26 13.99 1.02
C ILE A 61 -3.18 12.61 1.65
N ILE A 62 -1.99 12.11 1.99
CA ILE A 62 -1.85 10.83 2.70
C ILE A 62 -2.56 10.91 4.05
N TYR A 63 -2.32 11.97 4.83
CA TYR A 63 -2.98 12.21 6.11
C TYR A 63 -4.50 12.19 5.97
N ILE A 64 -5.07 12.97 5.05
CA ILE A 64 -6.52 13.03 4.83
C ILE A 64 -7.07 11.67 4.35
N SER A 65 -6.31 10.93 3.52
CA SER A 65 -6.72 9.58 3.10
C SER A 65 -6.81 8.62 4.28
N VAL A 66 -5.85 8.66 5.21
CA VAL A 66 -5.84 7.85 6.44
C VAL A 66 -6.95 8.30 7.39
N TYR A 67 -7.15 9.61 7.53
CA TYR A 67 -8.18 10.16 8.42
C TYR A 67 -9.61 9.81 7.98
N LEU A 68 -9.90 9.92 6.68
CA LEU A 68 -11.26 9.78 6.16
C LEU A 68 -11.64 8.36 5.68
N HIS A 69 -10.71 7.39 5.62
CA HIS A 69 -10.97 6.10 4.96
C HIS A 69 -12.21 5.37 5.50
N ASP A 70 -12.48 5.51 6.80
CA ASP A 70 -13.55 4.82 7.52
C ASP A 70 -14.78 5.71 7.77
N ILE A 71 -14.87 6.92 7.18
CA ILE A 71 -15.95 7.87 7.46
C ILE A 71 -17.34 7.32 7.07
N GLY A 72 -17.42 6.42 6.09
CA GLY A 72 -18.66 5.74 5.72
C GLY A 72 -19.23 4.79 6.79
N LYS A 73 -18.48 4.53 7.88
CA LYS A 73 -18.97 3.78 9.05
C LYS A 73 -19.91 4.59 9.93
N LEU A 74 -19.98 5.90 9.76
CA LEU A 74 -20.89 6.81 10.48
C LEU A 74 -22.32 6.73 9.92
N THR A 75 -22.87 5.53 9.86
CA THR A 75 -24.22 5.22 9.41
C THR A 75 -24.93 4.37 10.47
N LYS A 76 -26.23 4.58 10.67
CA LYS A 76 -26.99 3.85 11.70
C LYS A 76 -26.92 2.34 11.48
N GLU A 77 -26.98 1.90 10.23
CA GLU A 77 -27.02 0.50 9.83
C GLU A 77 -25.66 -0.19 10.07
N PHE A 78 -24.54 0.46 9.74
CA PHE A 78 -23.22 -0.08 10.06
C PHE A 78 -23.04 -0.21 11.58
N GLN A 79 -23.40 0.83 12.34
CA GLN A 79 -23.29 0.85 13.80
C GLN A 79 -24.14 -0.22 14.48
N ASN A 80 -25.35 -0.49 13.97
CA ASN A 80 -26.20 -1.56 14.49
C ASN A 80 -25.61 -2.95 14.20
N ASN A 81 -25.14 -3.17 12.97
CA ASN A 81 -24.62 -4.47 12.55
C ASN A 81 -23.32 -4.85 13.27
N ILE A 82 -22.38 -3.91 13.40
CA ILE A 82 -21.10 -4.20 14.05
C ILE A 82 -21.30 -4.56 15.54
N LYS A 83 -22.21 -3.85 16.23
CA LYS A 83 -22.58 -4.13 17.63
C LYS A 83 -23.24 -5.50 17.78
N GLN A 84 -24.10 -5.89 16.84
CA GLN A 84 -24.77 -7.20 16.84
C GLN A 84 -23.86 -8.35 16.35
N GLY A 85 -22.77 -8.05 15.65
CA GLY A 85 -21.86 -9.05 15.08
C GLY A 85 -22.33 -9.59 13.74
N ASN A 86 -23.25 -8.88 13.10
CA ASN A 86 -23.73 -9.22 11.77
C ASN A 86 -22.68 -8.88 10.71
N PRO A 87 -22.64 -9.61 9.58
CA PRO A 87 -21.77 -9.25 8.47
C PRO A 87 -22.06 -7.83 7.95
N CYS A 88 -21.06 -6.95 7.98
CA CYS A 88 -21.18 -5.59 7.44
C CYS A 88 -20.93 -5.49 5.93
N GLY A 89 -20.70 -6.59 5.23
CA GLY A 89 -20.31 -6.59 3.80
C GLY A 89 -21.34 -5.95 2.86
N ALA A 90 -22.63 -6.00 3.20
CA ALA A 90 -23.70 -5.32 2.46
C ALA A 90 -23.70 -3.77 2.63
N PHE A 91 -22.87 -3.27 3.55
CA PHE A 91 -22.69 -1.86 3.87
C PHE A 91 -21.23 -1.49 3.63
N SER A 92 -20.84 -1.49 2.35
CA SER A 92 -19.50 -1.10 1.93
C SER A 92 -19.23 0.34 2.37
N HIS A 93 -18.58 0.53 3.52
CA HIS A 93 -18.25 1.86 4.01
C HIS A 93 -17.33 2.64 3.08
N PRO A 94 -16.45 2.06 2.24
CA PRO A 94 -15.77 2.84 1.21
C PRO A 94 -16.74 3.54 0.24
N PHE A 95 -17.84 2.87 -0.13
CA PHE A 95 -18.86 3.42 -1.02
C PHE A 95 -19.63 4.57 -0.33
N PHE A 96 -20.05 4.37 0.91
CA PHE A 96 -20.75 5.38 1.69
C PHE A 96 -19.84 6.50 2.25
N SER A 97 -18.52 6.38 2.10
CA SER A 97 -17.59 7.48 2.36
C SER A 97 -17.60 8.51 1.24
N PHE A 98 -17.89 8.09 0.01
CA PHE A 98 -17.72 8.88 -1.22
C PHE A 98 -18.36 10.27 -1.19
N PRO A 99 -19.62 10.46 -0.70
CA PRO A 99 -20.27 11.77 -0.66
C PRO A 99 -19.58 12.80 0.24
N PHE A 100 -18.68 12.35 1.11
CA PHE A 100 -18.04 13.16 2.14
C PHE A 100 -16.56 13.43 1.87
N ILE A 101 -16.04 12.99 0.72
CA ILE A 101 -14.64 13.19 0.34
C ILE A 101 -14.51 14.55 -0.36
N HIS A 102 -14.57 15.60 0.44
CA HIS A 102 -14.38 16.98 0.01
C HIS A 102 -13.25 17.62 0.84
N THR A 103 -12.45 18.47 0.20
CA THR A 103 -11.29 19.09 0.84
C THR A 103 -11.13 20.55 0.45
N SER A 104 -10.25 21.26 1.15
CA SER A 104 -9.86 22.64 0.85
C SER A 104 -8.87 22.77 -0.32
N LEU A 105 -8.68 21.71 -1.11
CA LEU A 105 -7.85 21.76 -2.31
C LEU A 105 -8.41 22.76 -3.30
N ASN A 106 -7.51 23.52 -3.92
CA ASN A 106 -7.84 24.36 -5.07
C ASN A 106 -7.98 23.49 -6.33
N ASP A 107 -8.86 23.88 -7.24
CA ASP A 107 -9.07 23.30 -8.58
C ASP A 107 -7.79 23.00 -9.36
N LYS A 108 -6.70 23.74 -9.10
CA LYS A 108 -5.35 23.47 -9.66
C LYS A 108 -4.85 22.05 -9.37
N TYR A 109 -5.31 21.42 -8.30
CA TYR A 109 -4.88 20.09 -7.85
C TYR A 109 -6.00 19.05 -7.95
N ASN A 110 -6.89 19.20 -8.95
CA ASN A 110 -8.00 18.29 -9.18
C ASN A 110 -7.58 16.82 -9.32
N GLU A 111 -6.35 16.55 -9.79
CA GLU A 111 -5.81 15.18 -9.84
C GLU A 111 -5.61 14.58 -8.45
N LEU A 112 -5.25 15.38 -7.44
CA LEU A 112 -5.04 14.92 -6.08
C LEU A 112 -6.37 14.66 -5.36
N GLU A 113 -7.39 15.48 -5.63
CA GLU A 113 -8.74 15.23 -5.11
C GLU A 113 -9.34 13.95 -5.73
N LEU A 114 -9.15 13.76 -7.03
CA LEU A 114 -9.48 12.50 -7.71
C LEU A 114 -8.77 11.31 -7.04
N ILE A 115 -7.45 11.40 -6.83
CA ILE A 115 -6.66 10.34 -6.20
C ILE A 115 -7.19 10.04 -4.79
N LEU A 116 -7.46 11.05 -3.98
CA LEU A 116 -8.00 10.89 -2.63
C LEU A 116 -9.32 10.10 -2.65
N ARG A 117 -10.26 10.49 -3.53
CA ARG A 117 -11.54 9.80 -3.73
C ARG A 117 -11.34 8.35 -4.13
N LEU A 118 -10.45 8.09 -5.09
CA LEU A 118 -10.17 6.72 -5.55
C LEU A 118 -9.50 5.86 -4.46
N CYS A 119 -8.55 6.42 -3.70
CA CYS A 119 -7.88 5.71 -2.60
C CYS A 119 -8.88 5.25 -1.54
N ILE A 120 -9.75 6.15 -1.07
CA ILE A 120 -10.78 5.81 -0.08
C ILE A 120 -11.79 4.82 -0.68
N LEU A 121 -12.24 5.00 -1.93
CA LEU A 121 -13.20 4.09 -2.56
C LEU A 121 -12.68 2.65 -2.69
N SER A 122 -11.36 2.48 -2.81
CA SER A 122 -10.68 1.20 -3.08
C SER A 122 -9.82 0.66 -1.94
N HIS A 123 -9.89 1.23 -0.72
CA HIS A 123 -9.00 0.80 0.37
C HIS A 123 -9.26 -0.65 0.86
N HIS A 124 -10.39 -1.28 0.51
CA HIS A 124 -10.67 -2.71 0.79
C HIS A 124 -10.80 -3.59 -0.46
N SER A 125 -10.69 -3.01 -1.65
CA SER A 125 -10.87 -3.71 -2.92
C SER A 125 -9.75 -3.37 -3.90
N GLN A 126 -9.77 -4.01 -5.06
CA GLN A 126 -9.02 -3.54 -6.22
C GLN A 126 -9.87 -2.47 -6.92
N LEU A 127 -9.24 -1.42 -7.43
CA LEU A 127 -9.94 -0.42 -8.23
C LEU A 127 -10.09 -0.92 -9.67
N TYR A 128 -11.32 -1.06 -10.16
CA TYR A 128 -11.60 -1.46 -11.55
C TYR A 128 -12.78 -0.68 -12.09
N ASN A 129 -12.95 -0.67 -13.41
CA ASN A 129 -13.92 0.21 -14.09
C ASN A 129 -15.37 0.03 -13.63
N ARG A 130 -15.76 -1.16 -13.16
CA ARG A 130 -17.14 -1.45 -12.70
C ARG A 130 -17.28 -1.57 -11.19
N ILE A 131 -16.34 -1.00 -10.43
CA ILE A 131 -16.41 -1.02 -8.97
C ILE A 131 -17.75 -0.44 -8.50
N TYR A 132 -18.45 -1.20 -7.64
CA TYR A 132 -19.77 -0.89 -7.07
C TYR A 132 -20.98 -0.77 -8.03
N GLU A 133 -20.81 -0.95 -9.34
CA GLU A 133 -21.93 -0.92 -10.31
C GLU A 133 -22.95 -2.03 -9.99
N ASP A 134 -22.48 -3.27 -9.86
CA ASP A 134 -23.32 -4.44 -9.60
C ASP A 134 -23.31 -4.90 -8.13
N ALA A 135 -22.69 -4.12 -7.23
CA ALA A 135 -22.58 -4.51 -5.83
C ALA A 135 -23.96 -4.53 -5.16
N ARG A 136 -24.27 -5.62 -4.44
CA ARG A 136 -25.49 -5.73 -3.64
C ARG A 136 -25.34 -4.91 -2.36
N ILE A 137 -25.66 -3.62 -2.45
CA ILE A 137 -25.59 -2.64 -1.37
C ILE A 137 -27.01 -2.33 -0.90
N ASN A 138 -27.19 -2.12 0.41
CA ASN A 138 -28.51 -1.81 0.97
C ASN A 138 -29.03 -0.45 0.47
N ASN A 139 -30.28 -0.41 -0.01
CA ASN A 139 -30.88 0.77 -0.66
C ASN A 139 -31.25 1.91 0.30
N LYS A 140 -31.23 1.66 1.61
CA LYS A 140 -31.48 2.71 2.60
C LYS A 140 -30.43 2.67 3.69
N VAL A 141 -29.72 3.77 3.81
CA VAL A 141 -28.71 4.02 4.84
C VAL A 141 -28.97 5.42 5.39
N VAL A 142 -28.82 5.58 6.70
CA VAL A 142 -29.03 6.86 7.38
C VAL A 142 -27.72 7.35 7.96
N TYR A 143 -27.24 8.49 7.48
CA TYR A 143 -25.98 9.07 7.93
C TYR A 143 -26.12 9.74 9.30
N LEU A 144 -25.07 9.62 10.10
CA LEU A 144 -24.93 10.32 11.37
C LEU A 144 -24.26 11.67 11.13
N LEU A 145 -25.03 12.65 10.62
CA LEU A 145 -24.50 13.93 10.14
C LEU A 145 -23.73 14.74 11.18
N GLU A 146 -24.24 14.85 12.39
CA GLU A 146 -23.57 15.60 13.46
C GLU A 146 -22.20 14.97 13.81
N PRO A 147 -22.10 13.65 14.04
CA PRO A 147 -20.80 12.97 14.14
C PRO A 147 -19.89 13.16 12.91
N ILE A 148 -20.40 13.08 11.68
CA ILE A 148 -19.59 13.27 10.46
C ILE A 148 -19.00 14.67 10.44
N LYS A 149 -19.82 15.69 10.68
CA LYS A 149 -19.39 17.09 10.73
C LYS A 149 -18.36 17.32 11.83
N ALA A 150 -18.59 16.79 13.03
CA ALA A 150 -17.65 16.87 14.15
C ALA A 150 -16.30 16.21 13.79
N PHE A 151 -16.34 15.01 13.22
CA PHE A 151 -15.15 14.29 12.78
C PHE A 151 -14.34 15.08 11.76
N MET A 152 -14.98 15.72 10.78
CA MET A 152 -14.26 16.56 9.81
C MET A 152 -13.62 17.80 10.44
N VAL A 153 -14.33 18.49 11.35
CA VAL A 153 -13.80 19.69 12.02
C VAL A 153 -12.59 19.36 12.91
N MET A 154 -12.58 18.18 13.54
CA MET A 154 -11.48 17.73 14.41
C MET A 154 -10.19 17.37 13.68
N ALA A 155 -10.18 17.32 12.34
CA ALA A 155 -9.02 16.83 11.59
C ALA A 155 -7.73 17.61 11.86
N GLU A 156 -7.78 18.94 12.05
CA GLU A 156 -6.58 19.73 12.36
C GLU A 156 -6.11 19.52 13.81
N ASP A 157 -7.05 19.37 14.74
CA ASP A 157 -6.74 19.15 16.15
C ASP A 157 -6.12 17.76 16.36
N VAL A 158 -6.65 16.73 15.68
CA VAL A 158 -6.06 15.39 15.68
C VAL A 158 -4.66 15.41 15.05
N PHE A 159 -4.47 16.15 13.96
CA PHE A 159 -3.16 16.32 13.32
C PHE A 159 -2.10 16.86 14.31
N LYS A 160 -2.46 17.88 15.09
CA LYS A 160 -1.60 18.46 16.15
C LYS A 160 -1.45 17.52 17.35
N LYS A 161 -2.52 16.85 17.77
CA LYS A 161 -2.52 15.88 18.89
C LYS A 161 -1.53 14.74 18.63
N ILE A 162 -1.53 14.18 17.42
CA ILE A 162 -0.58 13.14 17.01
C ILE A 162 0.85 13.70 16.88
N GLY A 163 1.01 15.01 16.72
CA GLY A 163 2.31 15.68 16.59
C GLY A 163 2.89 15.63 15.18
N LEU A 164 2.03 15.50 14.15
CA LEU A 164 2.44 15.52 12.75
C LEU A 164 2.82 16.93 12.27
N ASP A 165 2.31 17.97 12.95
CA ASP A 165 2.66 19.39 12.75
C ASP A 165 4.15 19.68 12.96
N LYS A 166 4.83 18.84 13.75
CA LYS A 166 6.28 18.90 13.95
C LYS A 166 7.08 18.29 12.78
N ILE A 167 6.42 17.57 11.87
CA ILE A 167 7.05 16.86 10.76
C ILE A 167 6.79 17.58 9.44
N PHE A 168 5.55 18.04 9.18
CA PHE A 168 5.18 18.70 7.93
C PHE A 168 4.04 19.72 8.15
N SER A 169 3.84 20.62 7.18
CA SER A 169 2.74 21.60 7.24
C SER A 169 1.46 21.05 6.61
N LEU A 170 0.35 21.07 7.34
CA LEU A 170 -0.94 20.65 6.79
C LEU A 170 -1.47 21.69 5.80
N LYS A 171 -1.50 21.35 4.51
CA LYS A 171 -1.94 22.24 3.41
C LYS A 171 -3.38 22.00 2.96
N VAL A 172 -4.00 20.93 3.44
CA VAL A 172 -5.32 20.48 3.01
C VAL A 172 -6.12 20.05 4.24
N LEU A 173 -7.35 20.55 4.35
CA LEU A 173 -8.31 20.17 5.37
C LEU A 173 -9.54 19.51 4.74
N PRO A 174 -10.20 18.57 5.42
CA PRO A 174 -11.47 18.05 4.97
C PRO A 174 -12.55 19.13 5.14
N ILE A 175 -13.52 19.15 4.23
CA ILE A 175 -14.63 20.10 4.26
C ILE A 175 -15.93 19.33 4.35
N PHE A 176 -16.74 19.63 5.37
CA PHE A 176 -18.10 19.12 5.43
C PHE A 176 -18.97 19.85 4.42
N LYS A 177 -19.31 19.15 3.35
CA LYS A 177 -20.25 19.60 2.33
C LYS A 177 -21.22 18.46 2.03
N LEU A 178 -22.52 18.77 2.00
CA LEU A 178 -23.54 17.84 1.52
C LEU A 178 -23.61 17.90 -0.01
N PRO A 179 -23.90 16.78 -0.68
CA PRO A 179 -24.10 16.78 -2.12
C PRO A 179 -25.27 17.68 -2.50
N GLU A 180 -25.08 18.52 -3.52
CA GLU A 180 -26.13 19.40 -4.05
C GLU A 180 -27.09 18.64 -4.98
N GLU A 181 -26.60 17.57 -5.60
CA GLU A 181 -27.30 16.83 -6.66
C GLU A 181 -28.32 15.82 -6.11
N TYR A 182 -28.18 15.37 -4.85
CA TYR A 182 -29.04 14.32 -4.28
C TYR A 182 -29.20 14.38 -2.76
N LYS A 183 -30.22 13.67 -2.25
CA LYS A 183 -30.52 13.58 -0.81
C LYS A 183 -29.85 12.36 -0.19
N ILE A 184 -29.08 12.60 0.87
CA ILE A 184 -28.29 11.58 1.57
C ILE A 184 -29.10 10.58 2.42
N ASP A 185 -30.37 10.87 2.75
CA ASP A 185 -31.27 9.97 3.51
C ASP A 185 -32.45 9.51 2.63
N SER A 186 -32.16 9.10 1.40
CA SER A 186 -33.15 8.70 0.40
C SER A 186 -33.04 7.21 0.04
N PHE A 187 -34.12 6.63 -0.48
CA PHE A 187 -34.08 5.28 -1.08
C PHE A 187 -33.30 5.24 -2.41
N GLN A 188 -33.03 6.41 -3.00
CA GLN A 188 -32.29 6.55 -4.25
C GLN A 188 -30.79 6.78 -4.02
N LEU A 189 -30.35 6.96 -2.76
CA LEU A 189 -28.97 7.26 -2.38
C LEU A 189 -27.94 6.40 -3.12
N ASN A 190 -28.17 5.09 -3.19
CA ASN A 190 -27.24 4.19 -3.88
C ASN A 190 -27.15 4.45 -5.37
N ALA A 191 -28.27 4.76 -6.02
CA ALA A 191 -28.29 5.13 -7.43
C ALA A 191 -27.56 6.46 -7.62
N ASP A 192 -27.83 7.44 -6.75
CA ASP A 192 -27.23 8.77 -6.83
C ASP A 192 -25.69 8.72 -6.64
N ILE A 193 -25.19 7.95 -5.66
CA ILE A 193 -23.74 7.75 -5.47
C ILE A 193 -23.12 7.03 -6.67
N ARG A 194 -23.83 6.06 -7.26
CA ARG A 194 -23.36 5.38 -8.49
C ARG A 194 -23.27 6.35 -9.66
N ASP A 195 -24.24 7.25 -9.81
CA ASP A 195 -24.25 8.28 -10.85
C ASP A 195 -23.12 9.30 -10.63
N GLU A 196 -22.83 9.66 -9.38
CA GLU A 196 -21.68 10.51 -9.03
C GLU A 196 -20.35 9.82 -9.37
N ILE A 197 -20.20 8.53 -9.02
CA ILE A 197 -19.02 7.72 -9.38
C ILE A 197 -18.90 7.60 -10.91
N PHE A 198 -20.00 7.39 -11.63
CA PHE A 198 -20.02 7.36 -13.09
C PHE A 198 -19.56 8.69 -13.69
N THR A 199 -20.05 9.81 -13.14
CA THR A 199 -19.64 11.16 -13.56
C THR A 199 -18.15 11.40 -13.28
N LEU A 200 -17.65 10.95 -12.13
CA LEU A 200 -16.22 11.02 -11.80
C LEU A 200 -15.38 10.24 -12.83
N LYS A 201 -15.82 9.05 -13.24
CA LYS A 201 -15.14 8.24 -14.28
C LYS A 201 -15.06 9.00 -15.61
N GLN A 202 -16.11 9.70 -16.02
CA GLN A 202 -16.09 10.50 -17.24
C GLN A 202 -15.11 11.68 -17.14
N LYS A 203 -15.10 12.39 -16.00
CA LYS A 203 -14.16 13.50 -15.74
C LYS A 203 -12.70 13.02 -15.68
N MET A 204 -12.47 11.82 -15.11
CA MET A 204 -11.15 11.22 -14.98
C MET A 204 -10.41 11.11 -16.31
N VAL A 205 -11.10 10.78 -17.41
CA VAL A 205 -10.48 10.67 -18.74
C VAL A 205 -9.72 11.95 -19.12
N PHE A 206 -10.27 13.11 -18.78
CA PHE A 206 -9.64 14.41 -19.06
C PHE A 206 -8.55 14.78 -18.04
N ILE A 207 -8.77 14.48 -16.76
CA ILE A 207 -7.81 14.78 -15.67
C ILE A 207 -6.52 13.95 -15.86
N VAL A 208 -6.66 12.71 -16.31
CA VAL A 208 -5.57 11.73 -16.36
C VAL A 208 -4.74 11.84 -17.64
N LYS A 209 -5.30 12.40 -18.71
CA LYS A 209 -4.65 12.51 -20.01
C LYS A 209 -3.24 13.11 -19.90
N ASP A 210 -2.26 12.42 -20.48
CA ASP A 210 -0.83 12.78 -20.50
C ASP A 210 -0.14 12.76 -19.11
N LYS A 211 -0.86 12.32 -18.06
CA LYS A 211 -0.40 12.22 -16.66
C LYS A 211 -0.58 10.82 -16.08
N GLU A 212 -0.86 9.80 -16.90
CA GLU A 212 -1.27 8.46 -16.49
C GLU A 212 -0.29 7.84 -15.50
N SER A 213 1.01 7.86 -15.84
CA SER A 213 2.06 7.26 -15.01
C SER A 213 2.23 8.00 -13.68
N LYS A 214 2.13 9.34 -13.68
CA LYS A 214 2.23 10.17 -12.48
C LYS A 214 1.05 9.90 -11.54
N ILE A 215 -0.17 9.96 -12.06
CA ILE A 215 -1.38 9.72 -11.26
C ILE A 215 -1.41 8.30 -10.72
N LYS A 216 -1.08 7.30 -11.55
CA LYS A 216 -1.00 5.91 -11.10
C LYS A 216 0.03 5.71 -10.00
N ALA A 217 1.21 6.34 -10.12
CA ALA A 217 2.25 6.26 -9.11
C ALA A 217 1.79 6.86 -7.77
N ILE A 218 1.24 8.08 -7.80
CA ILE A 218 0.79 8.79 -6.60
C ILE A 218 -0.37 8.01 -5.94
N TYR A 219 -1.37 7.59 -6.72
CA TYR A 219 -2.48 6.76 -6.23
C TYR A 219 -1.98 5.48 -5.55
N SER A 220 -1.09 4.74 -6.19
CA SER A 220 -0.63 3.44 -5.68
C SER A 220 0.22 3.62 -4.41
N LEU A 221 1.03 4.67 -4.33
CA LEU A 221 1.79 5.01 -3.13
C LEU A 221 0.86 5.35 -1.96
N ILE A 222 -0.09 6.27 -2.16
CA ILE A 222 -1.03 6.70 -1.11
C ILE A 222 -1.88 5.51 -0.65
N LEU A 223 -2.43 4.75 -1.61
CA LEU A 223 -3.21 3.55 -1.31
C LEU A 223 -2.41 2.55 -0.48
N SER A 224 -1.15 2.31 -0.82
CA SER A 224 -0.30 1.37 -0.08
C SER A 224 -0.03 1.81 1.36
N ILE A 225 0.25 3.10 1.58
CA ILE A 225 0.47 3.65 2.92
C ILE A 225 -0.83 3.59 3.74
N LEU A 226 -1.96 3.98 3.15
CA LEU A 226 -3.27 3.92 3.79
C LEU A 226 -3.59 2.49 4.26
N LYS A 227 -3.49 1.54 3.34
CA LYS A 227 -3.69 0.11 3.57
C LYS A 227 -2.78 -0.41 4.68
N PHE A 228 -1.48 -0.11 4.59
CA PHE A 228 -0.51 -0.46 5.63
C PHE A 228 -0.92 0.03 7.02
N CYS A 229 -1.40 1.28 7.13
CA CYS A 229 -1.85 1.84 8.40
C CYS A 229 -3.10 1.11 8.95
N ASP A 230 -4.14 0.94 8.13
CA ASP A 230 -5.37 0.26 8.55
C ASP A 230 -5.12 -1.21 8.92
N ALA A 231 -4.30 -1.93 8.13
CA ALA A 231 -3.95 -3.31 8.41
C ALA A 231 -3.18 -3.45 9.72
N LYS A 232 -2.22 -2.56 10.01
CA LYS A 232 -1.43 -2.63 11.24
C LYS A 232 -2.24 -2.24 12.48
N ALA A 233 -3.08 -1.22 12.38
CA ALA A 233 -4.02 -0.85 13.44
C ALA A 233 -4.97 -2.02 13.74
N SER A 234 -5.56 -2.59 12.70
CA SER A 234 -6.48 -3.74 12.82
C SER A 234 -5.81 -4.99 13.38
N GLU A 235 -4.57 -5.28 12.96
CA GLU A 235 -3.78 -6.42 13.47
C GLU A 235 -3.49 -6.26 14.96
N HIS A 236 -3.09 -5.06 15.39
CA HIS A 236 -2.79 -4.77 16.79
C HIS A 236 -4.04 -4.86 17.67
N PHE A 237 -5.12 -4.17 17.28
CA PHE A 237 -6.41 -4.27 17.97
C PHE A 237 -6.91 -5.71 18.06
N GLY A 238 -6.77 -6.49 16.98
CA GLY A 238 -7.22 -7.89 16.95
C GLY A 238 -6.43 -8.84 17.87
N LYS A 239 -5.18 -8.50 18.21
CA LYS A 239 -4.29 -9.31 19.07
C LYS A 239 -4.20 -8.79 20.51
N ALA A 240 -4.63 -7.56 20.77
CA ALA A 240 -4.58 -6.95 22.09
C ALA A 240 -5.47 -7.72 23.08
N ASP A 241 -4.93 -7.97 24.26
CA ASP A 241 -5.69 -8.53 25.38
C ASP A 241 -6.44 -7.39 26.08
N LEU A 242 -7.74 -7.33 25.85
CA LEU A 242 -8.62 -6.23 26.25
C LEU A 242 -9.85 -6.78 26.95
N GLU A 243 -10.29 -6.05 27.98
CA GLU A 243 -11.56 -6.33 28.66
C GLU A 243 -12.75 -6.03 27.74
N GLU A 244 -13.89 -6.68 28.00
CA GLU A 244 -15.12 -6.42 27.26
C GLU A 244 -15.55 -4.95 27.41
N GLY A 245 -15.97 -4.35 26.30
CA GLY A 245 -16.33 -2.94 26.27
C GLY A 245 -15.82 -2.21 25.03
N VAL A 246 -15.75 -0.88 25.14
CA VAL A 246 -15.33 0.01 24.06
C VAL A 246 -14.01 0.67 24.44
N VAL A 247 -13.00 0.50 23.58
CA VAL A 247 -11.74 1.23 23.65
C VAL A 247 -11.88 2.53 22.86
N TYR A 248 -11.84 3.65 23.57
CA TYR A 248 -12.00 4.99 22.98
C TYR A 248 -10.67 5.60 22.52
N GLN A 249 -9.56 5.25 23.15
CA GLN A 249 -8.25 5.83 22.87
C GLN A 249 -7.44 4.95 21.90
N ALA A 250 -6.39 5.54 21.32
CA ALA A 250 -5.35 4.77 20.64
C ALA A 250 -4.77 3.70 21.57
N LEU A 251 -4.60 2.48 21.05
CA LEU A 251 -3.91 1.39 21.74
C LEU A 251 -2.40 1.52 21.65
N PHE A 252 -1.94 2.08 20.54
CA PHE A 252 -0.52 2.31 20.31
C PHE A 252 0.00 3.44 21.21
N LYS A 253 1.13 3.17 21.87
CA LYS A 253 1.93 4.20 22.54
C LYS A 253 3.16 4.52 21.70
N GLU A 254 3.60 5.78 21.68
CA GLU A 254 4.70 6.26 20.81
C GLU A 254 5.99 5.42 20.93
N PHE A 255 6.25 4.82 22.10
CA PHE A 255 7.46 4.04 22.35
C PHE A 255 7.41 2.57 21.89
N ASP A 256 6.23 2.04 21.54
CA ASP A 256 6.04 0.61 21.19
C ASP A 256 6.00 0.35 19.66
N LEU A 257 6.24 1.39 18.84
CA LEU A 257 6.03 1.36 17.38
C LEU A 257 7.20 0.76 16.58
N ASN A 258 7.50 -0.53 16.75
CA ASN A 258 8.56 -1.21 15.98
C ASN A 258 8.05 -2.13 14.85
N PHE A 259 7.09 -1.65 14.05
CA PHE A 259 6.54 -2.41 12.89
C PHE A 259 7.03 -1.92 11.51
N VAL A 260 7.62 -0.74 11.42
CA VAL A 260 8.27 -0.26 10.18
C VAL A 260 9.73 -0.68 10.22
N PRO A 261 10.23 -1.46 9.24
CA PRO A 261 11.62 -1.88 9.23
C PRO A 261 12.60 -0.70 9.14
N SER A 262 13.72 -0.77 9.85
CA SER A 262 14.79 0.25 9.77
C SER A 262 15.58 0.11 8.46
N LEU A 263 15.99 1.25 7.89
CA LEU A 263 16.90 1.30 6.74
C LEU A 263 18.34 0.92 7.09
N ASP A 264 18.69 0.87 8.39
CA ASP A 264 20.05 0.55 8.82
C ASP A 264 20.48 -0.86 8.45
N ILE A 265 19.52 -1.76 8.16
CA ILE A 265 19.80 -3.10 7.64
C ILE A 265 20.65 -3.05 6.36
N PHE A 266 20.46 -2.05 5.50
CA PHE A 266 21.19 -1.93 4.23
C PHE A 266 22.63 -1.49 4.49
N LYS A 267 22.84 -0.60 5.45
CA LYS A 267 24.18 -0.17 5.88
C LYS A 267 24.95 -1.33 6.52
N MET A 268 24.30 -2.09 7.41
CA MET A 268 24.88 -3.26 8.05
C MET A 268 25.23 -4.35 7.04
N ALA A 269 24.34 -4.60 6.07
CA ALA A 269 24.53 -5.62 5.05
C ALA A 269 25.71 -5.32 4.12
N LYS A 270 26.12 -4.07 3.89
CA LYS A 270 27.25 -3.72 3.01
C LYS A 270 28.52 -4.52 3.31
N GLN A 271 28.81 -4.73 4.60
CA GLN A 271 30.00 -5.46 5.04
C GLN A 271 29.90 -6.96 4.74
N ASN A 272 28.68 -7.50 4.68
CA ASN A 272 28.40 -8.93 4.49
C ASN A 272 28.18 -9.32 3.02
N VAL A 273 27.92 -8.35 2.13
CA VAL A 273 27.67 -8.62 0.70
C VAL A 273 28.97 -8.98 -0.03
N LEU A 274 30.08 -8.29 0.24
CA LEU A 274 31.37 -8.57 -0.37
C LEU A 274 32.22 -9.45 0.55
N LYS A 275 32.11 -10.78 0.41
CA LYS A 275 32.88 -11.75 1.22
C LYS A 275 34.37 -11.86 0.85
N ASN A 276 34.76 -11.40 -0.35
CA ASN A 276 36.11 -11.53 -0.92
C ASN A 276 36.57 -10.21 -1.58
N THR A 277 37.84 -10.14 -1.98
CA THR A 277 38.37 -9.04 -2.81
C THR A 277 37.51 -8.85 -4.06
N PRO A 278 36.89 -7.68 -4.27
CA PRO A 278 35.99 -7.46 -5.39
C PRO A 278 36.72 -7.57 -6.73
N TYR A 279 36.05 -8.14 -7.73
CA TYR A 279 36.54 -8.11 -9.11
C TYR A 279 36.59 -6.68 -9.64
N GLU A 280 37.45 -6.42 -10.62
CA GLU A 280 37.64 -5.08 -11.20
C GLU A 280 36.33 -4.46 -11.70
N TYR A 281 35.50 -5.24 -12.40
CA TYR A 281 34.21 -4.76 -12.90
C TYR A 281 33.23 -4.39 -11.76
N GLN A 282 33.31 -5.06 -10.60
CA GLN A 282 32.51 -4.72 -9.43
C GLN A 282 32.92 -3.34 -8.90
N ASN A 283 34.22 -3.06 -8.85
CA ASN A 283 34.75 -1.74 -8.46
C ASN A 283 34.31 -0.64 -9.45
N VAL A 284 34.29 -0.94 -10.75
CA VAL A 284 33.79 0.00 -11.77
C VAL A 284 32.31 0.31 -11.54
N ILE A 285 31.47 -0.71 -11.33
CA ILE A 285 30.04 -0.52 -11.05
C ILE A 285 29.84 0.35 -9.81
N GLN A 286 30.60 0.14 -8.73
CA GLN A 286 30.48 0.95 -7.52
C GLN A 286 30.90 2.43 -7.72
N LYS A 287 31.78 2.71 -8.68
CA LYS A 287 32.19 4.08 -9.02
C LYS A 287 31.15 4.83 -9.84
N THR A 288 30.22 4.14 -10.52
CA THR A 288 29.11 4.78 -11.24
C THR A 288 28.13 5.41 -10.25
N GLN A 289 28.15 6.75 -10.10
CA GLN A 289 27.38 7.39 -9.04
C GLN A 289 25.91 7.64 -9.41
N ASN A 290 25.62 7.93 -10.69
CA ASN A 290 24.30 8.40 -11.13
C ASN A 290 23.51 7.38 -11.97
N ASP A 291 24.10 6.21 -12.21
CA ASP A 291 23.47 5.19 -13.06
C ASP A 291 22.38 4.44 -12.27
N LEU A 292 21.12 4.68 -12.65
CA LEU A 292 19.92 4.07 -12.05
C LEU A 292 19.41 2.85 -12.84
N TYR A 293 19.89 2.68 -14.06
CA TYR A 293 19.49 1.61 -14.97
C TYR A 293 20.75 0.94 -15.51
N ILE A 294 21.03 -0.27 -15.05
CA ILE A 294 22.33 -0.93 -15.31
C ILE A 294 22.09 -2.33 -15.87
N LEU A 295 22.89 -2.71 -16.87
CA LEU A 295 23.03 -4.08 -17.33
C LEU A 295 24.42 -4.59 -16.96
N ILE A 296 24.46 -5.66 -16.16
CA ILE A 296 25.69 -6.35 -15.77
C ILE A 296 25.80 -7.62 -16.63
N SER A 297 26.76 -7.63 -17.56
CA SER A 297 27.09 -8.82 -18.35
C SER A 297 28.41 -9.39 -17.86
N ALA A 298 28.36 -10.59 -17.27
CA ALA A 298 29.55 -11.32 -16.83
C ALA A 298 29.26 -12.83 -16.73
N PRO A 299 30.25 -13.71 -17.00
CA PRO A 299 30.06 -15.16 -16.87
C PRO A 299 29.60 -15.59 -15.47
N CYS A 300 28.96 -16.77 -15.39
CA CYS A 300 28.54 -17.36 -14.13
C CYS A 300 29.72 -17.53 -13.16
N GLY A 301 29.45 -17.38 -11.85
CA GLY A 301 30.48 -17.46 -10.81
C GLY A 301 31.40 -16.23 -10.68
N ARG A 302 31.20 -15.17 -11.48
CA ARG A 302 32.00 -13.93 -11.37
C ARG A 302 31.46 -12.90 -10.38
N GLY A 303 30.45 -13.24 -9.57
CA GLY A 303 29.94 -12.35 -8.52
C GLY A 303 28.96 -11.27 -9.00
N LYS A 304 28.14 -11.57 -10.03
CA LYS A 304 27.08 -10.66 -10.53
C LYS A 304 26.12 -10.26 -9.42
N THR A 305 25.67 -11.23 -8.61
CA THR A 305 24.73 -10.99 -7.51
C THR A 305 25.29 -9.97 -6.51
N GLU A 306 26.52 -10.15 -6.04
CA GLU A 306 27.19 -9.24 -5.10
C GLU A 306 27.36 -7.84 -5.70
N ALA A 307 27.71 -7.76 -6.98
CA ALA A 307 27.82 -6.49 -7.70
C ALA A 307 26.48 -5.73 -7.71
N SER A 308 25.40 -6.45 -8.05
CA SER A 308 24.04 -5.89 -8.12
C SER A 308 23.51 -5.46 -6.74
N LEU A 309 23.74 -6.27 -5.70
CA LEU A 309 23.31 -5.96 -4.33
C LEU A 309 24.05 -4.73 -3.79
N MET A 310 25.37 -4.66 -3.96
CA MET A 310 26.14 -3.48 -3.55
C MET A 310 25.68 -2.22 -4.28
N LYS A 311 25.43 -2.32 -5.58
CA LYS A 311 24.93 -1.19 -6.36
C LYS A 311 23.53 -0.78 -5.93
N ALA A 312 22.64 -1.73 -5.67
CA ALA A 312 21.28 -1.46 -5.18
C ALA A 312 21.30 -0.78 -3.80
N ILE A 313 22.15 -1.24 -2.88
CA ILE A 313 22.33 -0.59 -1.57
C ILE A 313 22.85 0.84 -1.75
N ASN A 314 23.79 1.07 -2.66
CA ASN A 314 24.30 2.42 -2.95
C ASN A 314 23.22 3.33 -3.55
N ILE A 315 22.33 2.80 -4.41
CA ILE A 315 21.17 3.54 -4.90
C ILE A 315 20.21 3.84 -3.75
N ILE A 316 19.96 2.89 -2.84
CA ILE A 316 19.09 3.08 -1.66
C ILE A 316 19.54 4.27 -0.83
N GLU A 317 20.83 4.31 -0.47
CA GLU A 317 21.38 5.37 0.36
C GLU A 317 21.38 6.74 -0.33
N LYS A 318 21.65 6.79 -1.64
CA LYS A 318 21.77 8.06 -2.38
C LYS A 318 20.45 8.61 -2.87
N GLU A 319 19.56 7.73 -3.34
CA GLU A 319 18.29 8.10 -3.93
C GLU A 319 17.13 8.00 -2.95
N GLY A 320 17.35 7.73 -1.66
CA GLY A 320 16.26 7.60 -0.69
C GLY A 320 15.27 6.49 -1.07
N ARG A 321 15.76 5.31 -1.47
CA ARG A 321 14.93 4.11 -1.63
C ARG A 321 14.93 3.35 -0.30
N ASN A 322 14.00 2.40 -0.13
CA ASN A 322 13.92 1.61 1.11
C ASN A 322 13.73 0.11 0.86
N ARG A 323 13.79 -0.33 -0.40
CA ARG A 323 13.50 -1.70 -0.78
C ARG A 323 14.43 -2.23 -1.85
N ILE A 324 14.72 -3.53 -1.79
CA ILE A 324 15.30 -4.32 -2.87
C ILE A 324 14.29 -5.39 -3.26
N ILE A 325 13.93 -5.45 -4.54
CA ILE A 325 13.13 -6.53 -5.12
C ILE A 325 14.04 -7.34 -6.03
N PHE A 326 14.27 -8.59 -5.69
CA PHE A 326 15.12 -9.52 -6.43
C PHE A 326 14.24 -10.48 -7.22
N ALA A 327 14.18 -10.30 -8.54
CA ALA A 327 13.30 -11.03 -9.44
C ALA A 327 14.07 -12.09 -10.23
N LEU A 328 13.62 -13.35 -10.13
CA LEU A 328 14.28 -14.53 -10.70
C LEU A 328 13.39 -15.27 -11.72
N PRO A 329 13.97 -16.12 -12.59
CA PRO A 329 13.22 -16.82 -13.62
C PRO A 329 12.32 -17.95 -13.09
N THR A 330 12.66 -18.57 -11.96
CA THR A 330 11.94 -19.76 -11.48
C THR A 330 11.74 -19.72 -9.96
N GLN A 331 10.77 -20.49 -9.47
CA GLN A 331 10.53 -20.68 -8.03
C GLN A 331 11.72 -21.35 -7.33
N ILE A 332 12.39 -22.31 -7.99
CA ILE A 332 13.54 -23.03 -7.42
C ILE A 332 14.69 -22.06 -7.15
N THR A 333 15.04 -21.25 -8.14
CA THR A 333 16.10 -20.24 -7.97
C THR A 333 15.68 -19.18 -6.95
N SER A 334 14.39 -18.84 -6.88
CA SER A 334 13.85 -17.93 -5.86
C SER A 334 14.04 -18.45 -4.44
N ASN A 335 13.77 -19.73 -4.17
CA ASN A 335 13.97 -20.33 -2.85
C ASN A 335 15.45 -20.33 -2.43
N ALA A 336 16.36 -20.67 -3.34
CA ALA A 336 17.80 -20.61 -3.07
C ALA A 336 18.26 -19.18 -2.76
N MET A 337 17.81 -18.20 -3.55
CA MET A 337 18.13 -16.79 -3.32
C MET A 337 17.54 -16.27 -2.00
N TYR A 338 16.32 -16.69 -1.65
CA TYR A 338 15.68 -16.33 -0.39
C TYR A 338 16.50 -16.76 0.83
N SER A 339 16.96 -18.01 0.88
CA SER A 339 17.85 -18.49 1.94
C SER A 339 19.14 -17.67 2.02
N ARG A 340 19.75 -17.39 0.87
CA ARG A 340 20.98 -16.59 0.80
C ARG A 340 20.78 -15.14 1.27
N LEU A 341 19.69 -14.48 0.88
CA LEU A 341 19.43 -13.10 1.30
C LEU A 341 19.09 -13.03 2.80
N LYS A 342 18.47 -14.07 3.38
CA LYS A 342 18.26 -14.16 4.82
C LYS A 342 19.57 -14.18 5.61
N GLU A 343 20.60 -14.86 5.12
CA GLU A 343 21.94 -14.83 5.74
C GLU A 343 22.55 -13.41 5.73
N ILE A 344 22.28 -12.62 4.69
CA ILE A 344 22.86 -11.28 4.51
C ILE A 344 22.10 -10.21 5.29
N PHE A 345 20.76 -10.26 5.24
CA PHE A 345 19.88 -9.19 5.72
C PHE A 345 19.07 -9.57 6.98
N GLY A 346 19.11 -10.84 7.39
CA GLY A 346 18.37 -11.38 8.53
C GLY A 346 16.94 -11.81 8.18
N ASP A 347 16.48 -12.90 8.80
CA ASP A 347 15.21 -13.58 8.50
C ASP A 347 13.99 -12.65 8.47
N LYS A 348 13.89 -11.73 9.44
CA LYS A 348 12.73 -10.83 9.59
C LYS A 348 12.62 -9.79 8.46
N ASN A 349 13.71 -9.54 7.72
CA ASN A 349 13.80 -8.48 6.72
C ASN A 349 13.59 -8.97 5.29
N VAL A 350 13.51 -10.29 5.07
CA VAL A 350 13.41 -10.89 3.75
C VAL A 350 12.05 -11.57 3.58
N GLY A 351 11.30 -11.18 2.55
CA GLY A 351 10.07 -11.84 2.11
C GLY A 351 10.26 -12.61 0.80
N ILE A 352 9.37 -13.56 0.51
CA ILE A 352 9.36 -14.34 -0.73
C ILE A 352 7.96 -14.38 -1.34
N TYR A 353 7.85 -14.12 -2.66
CA TYR A 353 6.56 -14.08 -3.39
C TYR A 353 6.71 -14.71 -4.78
N HIS A 354 6.40 -16.00 -4.93
CA HIS A 354 6.60 -16.70 -6.21
C HIS A 354 5.55 -17.76 -6.56
N SER A 355 4.46 -17.90 -5.80
CA SER A 355 3.44 -18.94 -6.01
C SER A 355 2.10 -18.36 -6.50
N LEU A 356 2.01 -18.07 -7.80
CA LEU A 356 0.86 -17.38 -8.42
C LEU A 356 -0.39 -18.28 -8.50
N SER A 357 -0.22 -19.59 -8.75
CA SER A 357 -1.32 -20.56 -8.89
C SER A 357 -2.17 -20.68 -7.62
N ARG A 358 -1.51 -20.78 -6.46
CA ARG A 358 -2.21 -20.79 -5.16
C ARG A 358 -2.80 -19.42 -4.81
N PHE A 359 -2.20 -18.32 -5.28
CA PHE A 359 -2.72 -16.96 -5.10
C PHE A 359 -4.03 -16.73 -5.87
N VAL A 360 -4.11 -17.20 -7.13
CA VAL A 360 -5.28 -17.06 -8.00
C VAL A 360 -6.39 -18.05 -7.62
N HIS A 361 -6.07 -19.33 -7.37
CA HIS A 361 -7.08 -20.33 -7.00
C HIS A 361 -7.73 -20.11 -5.63
N TYR A 362 -7.00 -19.55 -4.66
CA TYR A 362 -7.58 -19.17 -3.38
C TYR A 362 -8.67 -18.09 -3.53
N HIS A 363 -8.59 -17.27 -4.57
CA HIS A 363 -9.53 -16.17 -4.83
C HIS A 363 -10.75 -16.56 -5.67
N GLU A 364 -10.70 -17.66 -6.44
CA GLU A 364 -11.80 -18.09 -7.31
C GLU A 364 -12.86 -19.00 -6.63
N GLY A 365 -12.83 -19.14 -5.30
CA GLY A 365 -13.94 -19.76 -4.56
C GLY A 365 -14.05 -21.29 -4.64
N LYS A 366 -12.93 -22.01 -4.81
CA LYS A 366 -12.91 -23.47 -4.69
C LYS A 366 -12.35 -23.93 -3.34
N THR A 367 -13.13 -24.77 -2.66
CA THR A 367 -12.68 -25.67 -1.59
C THR A 367 -11.63 -26.61 -2.17
N ILE A 368 -10.41 -26.56 -1.65
CA ILE A 368 -9.40 -27.59 -1.91
C ILE A 368 -9.79 -28.81 -1.07
N THR A 369 -9.96 -29.95 -1.72
CA THR A 369 -10.07 -31.27 -1.08
C THR A 369 -8.67 -31.79 -0.71
N GLU A 370 -8.61 -32.60 0.34
CA GLU A 370 -7.45 -32.95 1.17
C GLU A 370 -6.24 -33.66 0.50
N ASP A 371 -6.10 -33.67 -0.84
CA ASP A 371 -5.12 -34.52 -1.53
C ASP A 371 -3.88 -33.79 -2.13
N ASP A 372 -3.69 -32.48 -1.91
CA ASP A 372 -2.49 -31.76 -2.38
C ASP A 372 -1.39 -31.66 -1.30
N GLU A 373 -0.93 -32.81 -0.81
CA GLU A 373 0.25 -32.90 0.04
C GLU A 373 1.54 -32.69 -0.78
N ASN A 374 2.09 -31.47 -0.72
CA ASN A 374 3.45 -31.17 -0.23
C ASN A 374 3.98 -29.82 -0.75
N VAL A 375 4.68 -29.13 0.16
CA VAL A 375 5.45 -27.87 0.02
C VAL A 375 4.63 -26.59 0.23
N ILE A 376 5.06 -25.82 1.26
CA ILE A 376 4.58 -24.54 1.80
C ILE A 376 3.32 -24.67 2.69
N GLN A 377 3.46 -24.38 3.99
CA GLN A 377 2.37 -24.34 4.98
C GLN A 377 1.25 -23.42 4.49
N ASP A 378 0.03 -23.95 4.36
CA ASP A 378 -1.14 -23.23 3.84
C ASP A 378 -1.52 -21.96 4.62
N ASP A 379 -1.05 -21.84 5.86
CA ASP A 379 -1.21 -20.64 6.69
C ASP A 379 -0.49 -19.41 6.11
N ASP A 380 0.62 -19.59 5.37
CA ASP A 380 1.36 -18.49 4.78
C ASP A 380 0.60 -17.87 3.60
N ILE A 381 -0.08 -18.67 2.78
CA ILE A 381 -0.77 -18.17 1.59
C ILE A 381 -2.05 -17.46 1.98
N ALA A 382 -2.85 -18.02 2.90
CA ALA A 382 -4.02 -17.33 3.42
C ALA A 382 -3.65 -15.99 4.10
N THR A 383 -2.49 -15.94 4.77
CA THR A 383 -1.96 -14.73 5.42
C THR A 383 -1.43 -13.73 4.40
N ILE A 384 -0.72 -14.14 3.35
CA ILE A 384 -0.20 -13.24 2.30
C ILE A 384 -1.33 -12.75 1.38
N VAL A 385 -2.33 -13.60 1.12
CA VAL A 385 -3.50 -13.31 0.28
C VAL A 385 -4.53 -12.43 0.99
N ARG A 386 -4.63 -12.50 2.32
CA ARG A 386 -5.52 -11.63 3.10
C ARG A 386 -4.83 -10.40 3.70
N ALA A 387 -3.53 -10.47 3.99
CA ALA A 387 -2.80 -9.36 4.56
C ALA A 387 -2.07 -8.57 3.47
N GLU A 388 -2.21 -7.26 3.53
CA GLU A 388 -1.51 -6.28 2.71
C GLU A 388 -0.02 -6.32 3.03
N LYS A 389 0.65 -7.36 2.53
CA LYS A 389 2.06 -7.67 2.81
C LYS A 389 2.89 -7.80 1.55
N VAL A 390 2.28 -7.82 0.37
CA VAL A 390 2.99 -8.03 -0.90
C VAL A 390 4.04 -6.93 -1.15
N PHE A 391 5.30 -7.34 -1.32
CA PHE A 391 6.49 -6.47 -1.38
C PHE A 391 6.71 -5.55 -0.17
N LEU A 392 6.12 -5.84 1.00
CA LEU A 392 6.23 -5.01 2.20
C LEU A 392 7.58 -5.18 2.92
N ASN A 393 8.29 -6.29 2.71
CA ASN A 393 9.60 -6.51 3.33
C ASN A 393 10.66 -5.60 2.68
N PRO A 394 11.68 -5.15 3.44
CA PRO A 394 12.77 -4.36 2.88
C PRO A 394 13.51 -5.09 1.75
N ILE A 395 13.68 -6.40 1.89
CA ILE A 395 14.20 -7.26 0.83
C ILE A 395 13.08 -8.22 0.44
N THR A 396 12.80 -8.32 -0.85
CA THR A 396 11.81 -9.25 -1.38
C THR A 396 12.40 -10.08 -2.50
N VAL A 397 12.28 -11.39 -2.41
CA VAL A 397 12.58 -12.33 -3.50
C VAL A 397 11.28 -12.70 -4.22
N THR A 398 11.28 -12.66 -5.54
CA THR A 398 10.08 -12.93 -6.33
C THR A 398 10.42 -13.57 -7.67
N THR A 399 9.42 -14.13 -8.36
CA THR A 399 9.62 -14.42 -9.79
C THR A 399 9.36 -13.17 -10.61
N VAL A 400 9.98 -13.11 -11.78
CA VAL A 400 9.73 -12.01 -12.72
C VAL A 400 8.26 -11.91 -13.12
N ASP A 401 7.54 -13.02 -13.25
CA ASP A 401 6.10 -13.01 -13.55
C ASP A 401 5.29 -12.26 -12.49
N HIS A 402 5.57 -12.47 -11.20
CA HIS A 402 4.86 -11.79 -10.11
C HIS A 402 5.12 -10.28 -10.14
N LEU A 403 6.36 -9.88 -10.42
CA LEU A 403 6.70 -8.48 -10.58
C LEU A 403 5.92 -7.88 -11.76
N VAL A 404 5.97 -8.50 -12.94
CA VAL A 404 5.24 -8.04 -14.14
C VAL A 404 3.74 -7.94 -13.86
N TYR A 405 3.15 -8.98 -13.24
CA TYR A 405 1.73 -9.02 -12.91
C TYR A 405 1.30 -7.91 -11.94
N SER A 406 2.20 -7.51 -11.04
CA SER A 406 1.98 -6.36 -10.14
C SER A 406 1.98 -5.03 -10.87
N LEU A 407 2.78 -4.90 -11.93
CA LEU A 407 2.85 -3.68 -12.74
C LEU A 407 1.63 -3.52 -13.66
N VAL A 408 1.01 -4.62 -14.09
CA VAL A 408 -0.14 -4.63 -15.02
C VAL A 408 -1.49 -4.80 -14.33
N HIS A 409 -1.57 -4.56 -13.02
CA HIS A 409 -2.83 -4.63 -12.27
C HIS A 409 -3.49 -6.02 -12.31
N GLY A 410 -2.69 -7.09 -12.31
CA GLY A 410 -3.14 -8.45 -12.56
C GLY A 410 -3.93 -9.12 -11.41
N TYR A 411 -3.82 -8.63 -10.18
CA TYR A 411 -4.45 -9.26 -9.01
C TYR A 411 -4.92 -8.24 -7.99
N LYS A 412 -5.75 -8.67 -7.02
CA LYS A 412 -6.45 -7.80 -6.09
C LYS A 412 -5.57 -6.78 -5.35
N GLN A 413 -4.36 -7.17 -4.94
CA GLN A 413 -3.41 -6.27 -4.26
C GLN A 413 -2.36 -5.65 -5.18
N ALA A 414 -2.48 -5.73 -6.50
CA ALA A 414 -1.48 -5.23 -7.43
C ALA A 414 -1.16 -3.73 -7.22
N ASP A 415 -2.15 -2.91 -6.88
CA ASP A 415 -1.93 -1.49 -6.62
C ASP A 415 -1.22 -1.23 -5.28
N TYR A 416 -1.50 -2.07 -4.26
CA TYR A 416 -0.78 -2.05 -3.00
C TYR A 416 0.69 -2.44 -3.21
N ALA A 417 0.91 -3.54 -3.94
CA ALA A 417 2.21 -4.00 -4.37
C ALA A 417 2.97 -2.94 -5.18
N LEU A 418 2.30 -2.28 -6.13
CA LEU A 418 2.88 -1.20 -6.91
C LEU A 418 3.33 -0.04 -6.02
N GLY A 419 2.53 0.34 -5.01
CA GLY A 419 2.93 1.30 -4.00
C GLY A 419 4.25 0.97 -3.30
N ASN A 420 4.46 -0.31 -2.97
CA ASN A 420 5.72 -0.81 -2.40
C ASN A 420 6.85 -0.89 -3.43
N ILE A 421 6.55 -1.28 -4.67
CA ILE A 421 7.53 -1.35 -5.77
C ILE A 421 8.09 0.05 -6.10
N LEU A 422 7.27 1.12 -6.03
CA LEU A 422 7.69 2.50 -6.31
C LEU A 422 8.85 2.99 -5.43
N THR A 423 9.01 2.42 -4.23
CA THR A 423 10.06 2.81 -3.29
C THR A 423 11.31 1.91 -3.37
N SER A 424 11.34 0.99 -4.34
CA SER A 424 12.36 -0.07 -4.45
C SER A 424 13.44 0.19 -5.49
N VAL A 425 14.52 -0.59 -5.38
CA VAL A 425 15.45 -0.92 -6.47
C VAL A 425 15.15 -2.34 -6.91
N VAL A 426 14.92 -2.55 -8.20
CA VAL A 426 14.60 -3.87 -8.76
C VAL A 426 15.86 -4.51 -9.35
N ILE A 427 16.13 -5.77 -9.02
CA ILE A 427 17.21 -6.56 -9.60
C ILE A 427 16.59 -7.71 -10.39
N PHE A 428 16.89 -7.79 -11.68
CA PHE A 428 16.52 -8.89 -12.55
C PHE A 428 17.71 -9.82 -12.71
N ASP A 429 17.54 -11.08 -12.32
CA ASP A 429 18.58 -12.09 -12.44
C ASP A 429 18.37 -12.96 -13.69
N GLU A 430 19.49 -13.40 -14.25
CA GLU A 430 19.58 -14.33 -15.39
C GLU A 430 18.63 -13.99 -16.57
N ILE A 431 18.66 -12.73 -17.06
CA ILE A 431 17.74 -12.26 -18.11
C ILE A 431 17.84 -13.01 -19.45
N HIS A 432 18.93 -13.74 -19.69
CA HIS A 432 19.14 -14.57 -20.88
C HIS A 432 18.40 -15.91 -20.81
N TYR A 433 17.92 -16.31 -19.63
CA TYR A 433 17.22 -17.58 -19.45
C TYR A 433 15.78 -17.53 -19.99
N TYR A 434 15.22 -16.33 -20.21
CA TYR A 434 13.84 -16.17 -20.65
C TYR A 434 13.69 -16.40 -22.15
N GLU A 435 12.67 -17.17 -22.52
CA GLU A 435 12.22 -17.29 -23.90
C GLU A 435 11.83 -15.92 -24.48
N HIS A 436 11.93 -15.76 -25.80
CA HIS A 436 11.72 -14.48 -26.50
C HIS A 436 10.41 -13.77 -26.12
N HIS A 437 9.33 -14.53 -25.91
CA HIS A 437 8.03 -13.98 -25.52
C HIS A 437 8.07 -13.36 -24.11
N THR A 438 8.59 -14.10 -23.13
CA THR A 438 8.73 -13.62 -21.74
C THR A 438 9.72 -12.48 -21.66
N LEU A 439 10.82 -12.54 -22.42
CA LEU A 439 11.80 -11.45 -22.49
C LEU A 439 11.16 -10.13 -22.97
N ARG A 440 10.22 -10.18 -23.92
CA ARG A 440 9.48 -8.99 -24.35
C ARG A 440 8.70 -8.35 -23.20
N TYR A 441 7.98 -9.14 -22.41
CA TYR A 441 7.27 -8.61 -21.24
C TYR A 441 8.22 -8.01 -20.20
N ILE A 442 9.41 -8.59 -20.03
CA ILE A 442 10.44 -8.05 -19.12
C ILE A 442 10.93 -6.70 -19.60
N ILE A 443 11.19 -6.55 -20.91
CA ILE A 443 11.61 -5.28 -21.50
C ILE A 443 10.51 -4.23 -21.34
N GLU A 444 9.26 -4.56 -21.67
CA GLU A 444 8.12 -3.65 -21.48
C GLU A 444 7.93 -3.27 -20.00
N ALA A 445 8.12 -4.22 -19.08
CA ALA A 445 8.11 -3.95 -17.65
C ALA A 445 9.25 -3.01 -17.23
N MET A 446 10.48 -3.22 -17.73
CA MET A 446 11.62 -2.32 -17.47
C MET A 446 11.34 -0.91 -17.98
N GLU A 447 10.72 -0.75 -19.16
CA GLU A 447 10.30 0.56 -19.67
C GLU A 447 9.26 1.23 -18.76
N LEU A 448 8.30 0.46 -18.25
CA LEU A 448 7.33 0.95 -17.28
C LEU A 448 8.00 1.35 -15.95
N LEU A 449 8.97 0.57 -15.46
CA LEU A 449 9.79 0.94 -14.30
C LEU A 449 10.53 2.27 -14.54
N LYS A 450 11.09 2.51 -15.73
CA LYS A 450 11.72 3.82 -16.08
C LYS A 450 10.71 4.96 -16.03
N LYS A 451 9.50 4.77 -16.59
CA LYS A 451 8.42 5.79 -16.57
C LYS A 451 8.01 6.13 -15.13
N LEU A 452 7.99 5.11 -14.26
CA LEU A 452 7.68 5.24 -12.83
C LEU A 452 8.88 5.64 -11.96
N LYS A 453 10.04 5.94 -12.57
CA LYS A 453 11.28 6.34 -11.87
C LYS A 453 11.77 5.28 -10.87
N ILE A 454 11.63 4.00 -11.19
CA ILE A 454 12.10 2.88 -10.37
C ILE A 454 13.46 2.39 -10.91
N PRO A 455 14.56 2.57 -10.16
CA PRO A 455 15.87 2.07 -10.54
C PRO A 455 15.86 0.56 -10.70
N HIS A 456 16.59 0.06 -11.69
CA HIS A 456 16.72 -1.37 -11.89
C HIS A 456 18.07 -1.81 -12.44
N ILE A 457 18.47 -3.01 -12.05
CA ILE A 457 19.73 -3.65 -12.43
C ILE A 457 19.35 -4.97 -13.08
N ALA A 458 19.78 -5.20 -14.31
CA ALA A 458 19.60 -6.45 -15.01
C ALA A 458 20.94 -7.21 -15.07
N MET A 459 20.91 -8.51 -14.86
CA MET A 459 22.10 -9.36 -14.88
C MET A 459 21.98 -10.44 -15.96
N SER A 460 23.05 -10.63 -16.73
CA SER A 460 23.13 -11.69 -17.73
C SER A 460 24.47 -12.43 -17.70
N GLY A 461 24.43 -13.75 -17.90
CA GLY A 461 25.61 -14.60 -18.08
C GLY A 461 26.20 -14.51 -19.48
N THR A 462 25.33 -14.23 -20.45
CA THR A 462 25.59 -14.10 -21.88
C THR A 462 24.61 -13.08 -22.45
N LEU A 463 25.02 -12.25 -23.40
CA LEU A 463 24.12 -11.33 -24.12
C LEU A 463 23.86 -11.81 -25.53
#